data_AF-A0A960GEV8-F1
#
_entry.id   AF-A0A960GEV8-F1
#
_cell.length_a   1.000
_cell.length_b   1.000
_cell.length_c   1.000
_cell.angle_alpha   90.00
_cell.angle_beta   90.00
_cell.angle_gamma   90.00
#
_symmetry.space_group_name_H-M   'P 1'
#
loop_
_entity.id
_entity.type
_entity.pdbx_description
1 polymer ?
#
loop_
_entity_poly.entity_id
_entity_poly.type
_entity_poly.pdbx_seq_one_letter_code
_entity_poly.pdbx_strand_id
1 'polypeptide(L)'
;MLAGRVLIVMAALLGAVLVGASGCQDNSSTATQFTQPLNEFIANANTISQADTSNSSSVQSAIDEALPKMKSDLESMEQAQAQLTDQAAEVAGTINSLAQQAVNQLQEIQKAIQKKNTQQAQQAVSNFTESAKQIQEQINVWNNEVASVED
;
A
#
# COMPACT_ATOMS: atom_id res chain seq x y z
N MET A 1 -12.52 -4.56 34.46
CA MET A 1 -13.27 -4.17 33.24
C MET A 1 -12.35 -4.42 32.06
N LEU A 2 -12.57 -5.50 31.30
CA LEU A 2 -11.81 -5.74 30.07
C LEU A 2 -12.23 -4.67 29.06
N ALA A 3 -11.35 -3.70 28.81
CA ALA A 3 -11.49 -2.81 27.67
C ALA A 3 -11.60 -3.69 26.42
N GLY A 4 -12.65 -3.47 25.62
CA GLY A 4 -12.91 -4.23 24.40
C GLY A 4 -11.67 -4.26 23.53
N ARG A 5 -11.04 -5.43 23.42
CA ARG A 5 -9.93 -5.66 22.50
C ARG A 5 -10.51 -5.61 21.09
N VAL A 6 -10.19 -4.56 20.34
CA VAL A 6 -10.47 -4.52 18.90
C VAL A 6 -9.46 -5.45 18.26
N LEU A 7 -9.89 -6.65 17.85
CA LEU A 7 -9.07 -7.51 17.00
C LEU A 7 -9.00 -6.84 15.61
N ILE A 8 -7.88 -6.18 15.31
CA ILE A 8 -7.67 -5.47 14.03
C ILE A 8 -6.80 -6.34 13.14
N VAL A 9 -7.40 -7.24 12.36
CA VAL A 9 -6.64 -8.06 11.41
C VAL A 9 -6.42 -7.25 10.14
N MET A 10 -5.19 -6.77 9.92
CA MET A 10 -4.80 -6.15 8.65
C MET A 10 -4.12 -7.18 7.75
N ALA A 11 -4.46 -7.19 6.46
CA ALA A 11 -3.78 -8.00 5.48
C ALA A 11 -2.49 -7.33 4.99
N ALA A 12 -1.45 -8.14 4.86
CA ALA A 12 -0.19 -7.74 4.25
C ALA A 12 -0.31 -7.71 2.72
N LEU A 13 0.42 -6.78 2.10
CA LEU A 13 0.74 -6.78 0.68
C LEU A 13 1.92 -7.75 0.46
N LEU A 14 1.64 -8.96 -0.01
CA LEU A 14 2.63 -10.06 -0.06
C LEU A 14 3.43 -10.14 -1.37
N GLY A 15 3.35 -9.16 -2.24
CA GLY A 15 4.02 -9.13 -3.54
C GLY A 15 5.14 -8.10 -3.58
N ALA A 16 6.25 -8.47 -4.21
CA ALA A 16 7.24 -7.51 -4.68
C ALA A 16 6.97 -7.21 -6.15
N VAL A 17 7.16 -5.95 -6.53
CA VAL A 17 7.14 -5.55 -7.93
C VAL A 17 8.54 -5.78 -8.49
N LEU A 18 8.62 -6.59 -9.54
CA LEU A 18 9.86 -6.96 -10.21
C LEU A 18 10.07 -6.03 -11.41
N VAL A 19 11.29 -5.52 -11.55
CA VAL A 19 11.70 -4.79 -12.76
C VAL A 19 12.27 -5.81 -13.75
N GLY A 20 11.81 -5.79 -15.00
CA GLY A 20 12.36 -6.63 -16.08
C GLY A 20 13.85 -6.35 -16.26
N ALA A 21 14.69 -7.36 -16.03
CA ALA A 21 16.13 -7.22 -16.13
C ALA A 21 16.61 -7.56 -17.55
N SER A 22 16.57 -6.61 -18.48
CA SER A 22 17.35 -6.70 -19.71
C SER A 22 17.81 -5.32 -20.20
N GLY A 23 19.06 -4.97 -19.83
CA GLY A 23 19.93 -4.18 -20.72
C GLY A 23 20.30 -2.76 -20.30
N CYS A 24 19.51 -2.06 -19.51
CA CYS A 24 19.88 -0.71 -19.04
C CYS A 24 20.10 -0.72 -17.53
N GLN A 25 21.37 -0.84 -17.16
CA GLN A 25 21.90 -0.55 -15.83
C GLN A 25 21.93 0.97 -15.59
N ASP A 26 20.85 1.66 -15.93
CA ASP A 26 20.56 3.02 -15.54
C ASP A 26 19.35 2.96 -14.62
N ASN A 27 19.50 3.49 -13.42
CA ASN A 27 18.45 3.64 -12.41
C ASN A 27 17.29 4.58 -12.86
N SER A 28 17.08 4.74 -14.17
CA SER A 28 16.30 5.81 -14.81
C SER A 28 15.11 5.34 -15.63
N SER A 29 14.92 4.03 -15.88
CA SER A 29 13.71 3.59 -16.61
C SER A 29 12.47 4.03 -15.83
N THR A 30 11.48 4.58 -16.53
CA THR A 30 10.26 5.13 -15.93
C THR A 30 9.50 4.06 -15.14
N ALA A 31 9.60 2.79 -15.54
CA ALA A 31 9.10 1.63 -14.79
C ALA A 31 9.84 1.41 -13.44
N THR A 32 11.16 1.59 -13.40
CA THR A 32 11.95 1.53 -12.14
C THR A 32 11.55 2.66 -11.19
N GLN A 33 11.36 3.87 -11.72
CA GLN A 33 10.96 5.05 -10.94
C GLN A 33 9.59 4.87 -10.27
N PHE A 34 8.67 4.10 -10.86
CA PHE A 34 7.39 3.78 -10.24
C PHE A 34 7.49 2.58 -9.27
N THR A 35 8.27 1.56 -9.66
CA THR A 35 8.41 0.31 -8.89
C THR A 35 9.06 0.53 -7.53
N GLN A 36 10.07 1.40 -7.44
CA GLN A 36 10.76 1.64 -6.18
C GLN A 36 9.82 2.19 -5.09
N PRO A 37 9.14 3.34 -5.27
CA PRO A 37 8.24 3.86 -4.24
C PRO A 37 7.04 2.94 -4.00
N LEU A 38 6.58 2.17 -4.99
CA LEU A 38 5.56 1.15 -4.77
C LEU A 38 6.04 0.02 -3.84
N ASN A 39 7.28 -0.46 -3.99
CA ASN A 39 7.87 -1.44 -3.07
C ASN A 39 8.06 -0.86 -1.65
N GLU A 40 8.39 0.43 -1.53
CA GLU A 40 8.45 1.13 -0.24
C GLU A 40 7.06 1.24 0.40
N PHE A 41 6.03 1.60 -0.38
CA PHE A 41 4.64 1.61 0.06
C PHE A 41 4.19 0.25 0.59
N ILE A 42 4.50 -0.82 -0.14
CA ILE A 42 4.22 -2.21 0.26
C ILE A 42 4.90 -2.56 1.58
N ALA A 43 6.19 -2.24 1.71
CA ALA A 43 6.95 -2.49 2.92
C ALA A 43 6.34 -1.76 4.12
N ASN A 44 6.00 -0.48 3.95
CA ASN A 44 5.37 0.33 4.99
C ASN A 44 3.97 -0.21 5.36
N ALA A 45 3.14 -0.60 4.41
CA ALA A 45 1.85 -1.25 4.68
C ALA A 45 2.02 -2.59 5.46
N ASN A 46 3.06 -3.36 5.14
CA ASN A 46 3.37 -4.61 5.83
C ASN A 46 3.81 -4.42 7.28
N THR A 47 4.40 -3.28 7.64
CA THR A 47 4.70 -2.96 9.05
C THR A 47 3.42 -2.89 9.90
N ILE A 48 2.33 -2.39 9.32
CA ILE A 48 1.05 -2.24 10.01
C ILE A 48 0.41 -3.61 10.25
N SER A 49 0.55 -4.52 9.29
CA SER A 49 0.05 -5.90 9.39
C SER A 49 0.78 -6.76 10.43
N GLN A 50 1.96 -6.31 10.88
CA GLN A 50 2.75 -6.97 11.92
C GLN A 50 2.44 -6.47 13.34
N ALA A 51 1.62 -5.42 13.49
CA ALA A 51 1.24 -4.91 14.80
C ALA A 51 0.47 -5.95 15.63
N ASP A 52 0.61 -5.92 16.96
CA ASP A 52 -0.21 -6.76 17.84
C ASP A 52 -1.67 -6.30 17.76
N THR A 53 -2.44 -7.03 16.96
CA THR A 53 -3.84 -6.76 16.66
C THR A 53 -4.76 -6.93 17.87
N SER A 54 -4.25 -7.48 18.99
CA SER A 54 -4.96 -7.53 20.28
C SER A 54 -4.70 -6.30 21.16
N ASN A 55 -3.85 -5.37 20.71
CA ASN A 55 -3.43 -4.17 21.41
C ASN A 55 -3.59 -2.93 20.52
N SER A 56 -4.66 -2.16 20.77
CA SER A 56 -4.97 -0.94 20.00
C SER A 56 -3.84 0.10 20.01
N SER A 57 -3.02 0.16 21.07
CA SER A 57 -1.88 1.08 21.13
C SER A 57 -0.75 0.62 20.20
N SER A 58 -0.53 -0.68 20.04
CA SER A 58 0.46 -1.21 19.08
C SER A 58 0.03 -0.92 17.65
N VAL A 59 -1.26 -1.12 17.34
CA VAL A 59 -1.81 -0.79 16.02
C VAL A 59 -1.73 0.71 15.74
N GLN A 60 -2.08 1.54 16.73
CA GLN A 60 -1.97 3.00 16.62
C GLN A 60 -0.53 3.44 16.34
N SER A 61 0.47 2.92 17.07
CA SER A 61 1.88 3.24 16.84
C SER A 61 2.38 2.82 15.46
N ALA A 62 1.98 1.63 14.99
CA ALA A 62 2.35 1.17 13.65
C ALA A 62 1.75 2.07 12.55
N ILE A 63 0.49 2.49 12.71
CA ILE A 63 -0.15 3.44 11.79
C ILE A 63 0.56 4.81 11.85
N ASP A 64 0.87 5.31 13.05
CA ASP A 64 1.53 6.60 13.24
C ASP A 64 2.92 6.65 12.58
N GLU A 65 3.63 5.52 12.56
CA GLU A 65 4.92 5.39 11.89
C GLU A 65 4.78 5.23 10.37
N ALA A 66 3.90 4.34 9.91
CA ALA A 66 3.82 3.95 8.51
C ALA A 66 3.06 4.96 7.64
N LEU A 67 1.97 5.54 8.16
CA LEU A 67 1.10 6.45 7.41
C LEU A 67 1.83 7.64 6.78
N PRO A 68 2.70 8.41 7.48
CA PRO A 68 3.41 9.51 6.84
C PRO A 68 4.37 9.05 5.74
N LYS A 69 5.00 7.87 5.90
CA LYS A 69 5.88 7.28 4.89
C LYS A 69 5.07 6.87 3.65
N MET A 70 3.97 6.14 3.86
CA MET A 70 3.06 5.73 2.77
C MET A 70 2.51 6.91 1.97
N LYS A 71 2.29 8.07 2.59
CA LYS A 71 1.92 9.30 1.87
C LYS A 71 3.06 9.81 0.97
N SER A 72 4.29 9.82 1.49
CA SER A 72 5.47 10.19 0.71
C SER A 72 5.71 9.21 -0.45
N ASP A 73 5.50 7.92 -0.21
CA ASP A 73 5.62 6.88 -1.23
C ASP A 73 4.57 7.11 -2.33
N LEU A 74 3.31 7.36 -1.96
CA LEU A 74 2.23 7.66 -2.90
C LEU A 74 2.53 8.91 -3.75
N GLU A 75 3.00 10.01 -3.13
CA GLU A 75 3.40 11.21 -3.88
C GLU A 75 4.51 10.90 -4.89
N SER A 76 5.45 10.03 -4.53
CA SER A 76 6.53 9.59 -5.41
C SER A 76 6.02 8.69 -6.55
N MET A 77 5.07 7.79 -6.25
CA MET A 77 4.39 6.95 -7.24
C MET A 77 3.58 7.79 -8.23
N GLU A 78 2.89 8.83 -7.79
CA GLU A 78 2.13 9.76 -8.66
C GLU A 78 3.07 10.53 -9.61
N GLN A 79 4.20 11.01 -9.10
CA GLN A 79 5.22 11.68 -9.92
C GLN A 79 5.83 10.74 -10.98
N ALA A 80 6.13 9.50 -10.60
CA ALA A 80 6.65 8.50 -11.52
C ALA A 80 5.61 8.05 -12.56
N GLN A 81 4.34 7.90 -12.15
CA GLN A 81 3.24 7.54 -13.05
C GLN A 81 3.11 8.53 -14.21
N ALA A 82 3.32 9.82 -13.96
CA ALA A 82 3.22 10.86 -14.99
C ALA A 82 4.23 10.67 -16.16
N GLN A 83 5.25 9.83 -15.98
CA GLN A 83 6.24 9.50 -17.00
C GLN A 83 5.95 8.17 -17.73
N LEU A 84 4.95 7.42 -17.27
CA LEU A 84 4.52 6.17 -17.91
C LEU A 84 3.56 6.46 -19.06
N THR A 85 3.47 5.50 -19.98
CA THR A 85 2.54 5.55 -21.12
C THR A 85 1.83 4.20 -21.26
N ASP A 86 0.76 4.19 -22.06
CA ASP A 86 0.00 2.99 -22.42
C ASP A 86 -0.43 2.13 -21.22
N GLN A 87 -0.31 0.81 -21.33
CA GLN A 87 -0.72 -0.16 -20.31
C GLN A 87 -0.04 0.10 -18.96
N ALA A 88 1.23 0.53 -18.95
CA ALA A 88 1.94 0.85 -17.73
C ALA A 88 1.30 2.04 -16.99
N ALA A 89 0.88 3.09 -17.71
CA ALA A 89 0.21 4.24 -17.11
C ALA A 89 -1.16 3.88 -16.54
N GLU A 90 -1.90 2.98 -17.19
CA GLU A 90 -3.22 2.51 -16.73
C GLU A 90 -3.12 1.67 -15.45
N VAL A 91 -2.22 0.69 -15.43
CA VAL A 91 -1.99 -0.17 -14.25
C VAL A 91 -1.45 0.67 -13.09
N ALA A 92 -0.45 1.52 -13.32
CA ALA A 92 0.08 2.42 -12.29
C ALA A 92 -0.98 3.39 -11.76
N GLY A 93 -1.87 3.92 -12.62
CA GLY A 93 -2.97 4.78 -12.20
C GLY A 93 -3.98 4.06 -11.32
N THR A 94 -4.29 2.81 -11.63
CA THR A 94 -5.15 1.97 -10.79
C THR A 94 -4.48 1.70 -9.44
N ILE A 95 -3.18 1.37 -9.43
CA ILE A 95 -2.41 1.20 -8.19
C ILE A 95 -2.42 2.48 -7.34
N ASN A 96 -2.18 3.65 -7.93
CA ASN A 96 -2.21 4.93 -7.20
C ASN A 96 -3.57 5.22 -6.58
N SER A 97 -4.65 4.96 -7.33
CA SER A 97 -6.01 5.13 -6.80
C SER A 97 -6.27 4.24 -5.58
N LEU A 98 -5.83 2.98 -5.63
CA LEU A 98 -5.99 2.04 -4.52
C LEU A 98 -5.08 2.37 -3.33
N ALA A 99 -3.83 2.79 -3.59
CA ALA A 99 -2.90 3.24 -2.57
C ALA A 99 -3.44 4.47 -1.82
N GLN A 100 -4.03 5.43 -2.55
CA GLN A 100 -4.71 6.59 -1.96
C GLN A 100 -5.91 6.16 -1.09
N GLN A 101 -6.69 5.18 -1.53
CA GLN A 101 -7.78 4.62 -0.73
C GLN A 101 -7.27 3.96 0.56
N ALA A 102 -6.19 3.17 0.47
CA ALA A 102 -5.56 2.54 1.62
C ALA A 102 -5.06 3.58 2.64
N VAL A 103 -4.41 4.66 2.20
CA VAL A 103 -4.00 5.78 3.05
C VAL A 103 -5.19 6.41 3.78
N ASN A 104 -6.29 6.66 3.07
CA ASN A 104 -7.50 7.23 3.67
C ASN A 104 -8.12 6.28 4.72
N GLN A 105 -8.15 4.98 4.44
CA GLN A 105 -8.68 3.97 5.35
C GLN A 105 -7.80 3.86 6.61
N LEU A 106 -6.48 3.94 6.50
CA LEU A 106 -5.58 4.00 7.66
C LEU A 106 -5.85 5.23 8.55
N GLN A 107 -6.13 6.39 7.95
CA GLN A 107 -6.54 7.58 8.71
C GLN A 107 -7.88 7.38 9.42
N GLU A 108 -8.82 6.67 8.81
CA GLU A 108 -10.10 6.32 9.46
C GLU A 108 -9.90 5.36 10.64
N ILE A 109 -9.02 4.36 10.50
CA ILE A 109 -8.65 3.45 11.59
C ILE A 109 -8.04 4.25 12.74
N GLN A 110 -7.09 5.13 12.45
CA GLN A 110 -6.45 6.02 13.43
C GLN A 110 -7.49 6.84 14.21
N LYS A 111 -8.40 7.52 13.49
CA LYS A 111 -9.48 8.32 14.09
C LYS A 111 -10.43 7.45 14.93
N ALA A 112 -10.76 6.25 14.46
CA ALA A 112 -11.65 5.33 15.15
C ALA A 112 -11.04 4.80 16.45
N ILE A 113 -9.75 4.43 16.44
CA ILE A 113 -8.99 4.01 17.63
C ILE A 113 -8.96 5.15 18.67
N GLN A 114 -8.63 6.38 18.26
CA GLN A 114 -8.63 7.54 19.15
C GLN A 114 -10.00 7.80 19.79
N LYS A 115 -11.08 7.58 19.03
CA LYS A 115 -12.47 7.69 19.50
C LYS A 115 -12.96 6.46 20.28
N LYS A 116 -12.14 5.41 20.39
CA LYS A 116 -12.52 4.08 20.93
C LYS A 116 -13.73 3.47 20.22
N ASN A 117 -13.93 3.83 18.94
CA ASN A 117 -15.04 3.35 18.13
C ASN A 117 -14.63 2.04 17.42
N THR A 118 -14.90 0.93 18.11
CA THR A 118 -14.51 -0.43 17.67
C THR A 118 -15.15 -0.81 16.32
N GLN A 119 -16.44 -0.49 16.13
CA GLN A 119 -17.15 -0.85 14.89
C GLN A 119 -16.58 -0.11 13.68
N GLN A 120 -16.33 1.20 13.83
CA GLN A 120 -15.72 1.99 12.76
C GLN A 120 -14.28 1.54 12.47
N ALA A 121 -13.52 1.18 13.49
CA ALA A 121 -12.18 0.64 13.30
C ALA A 121 -12.22 -0.67 12.50
N GLN A 122 -13.12 -1.59 12.83
CA GLN A 122 -13.28 -2.86 12.10
C GLN A 122 -13.71 -2.65 10.64
N GLN A 123 -14.63 -1.72 10.39
CA GLN A 123 -15.07 -1.41 9.03
C GLN A 123 -13.91 -0.84 8.19
N ALA A 124 -13.17 0.13 8.72
CA ALA A 124 -12.04 0.73 8.02
C ALA A 124 -10.91 -0.28 7.77
N VAL A 125 -10.68 -1.23 8.69
CA VAL A 125 -9.74 -2.35 8.51
C VAL A 125 -10.18 -3.29 7.39
N SER A 126 -11.47 -3.61 7.30
CA SER A 126 -12.00 -4.43 6.21
C SER A 126 -11.78 -3.75 4.85
N ASN A 127 -12.02 -2.44 4.78
CA ASN A 127 -11.79 -1.66 3.56
C ASN A 127 -10.31 -1.61 3.19
N PHE A 128 -9.42 -1.39 4.17
CA PHE A 128 -7.97 -1.44 3.97
C PHE A 128 -7.50 -2.79 3.43
N THR A 129 -8.01 -3.87 3.99
CA THR A 129 -7.70 -5.24 3.56
C THR A 129 -8.14 -5.50 2.11
N GLU A 130 -9.31 -4.99 1.72
CA GLU A 130 -9.78 -5.10 0.35
C GLU A 130 -8.90 -4.29 -0.62
N SER A 131 -8.58 -3.03 -0.29
CA SER A 131 -7.66 -2.22 -1.09
C SER A 131 -6.29 -2.91 -1.24
N ALA A 132 -5.77 -3.49 -0.16
CA ALA A 132 -4.50 -4.21 -0.19
C ALA A 132 -4.56 -5.42 -1.14
N LYS A 133 -5.64 -6.20 -1.09
CA LYS A 133 -5.84 -7.32 -2.03
C LYS A 133 -5.89 -6.84 -3.48
N GLN A 134 -6.60 -5.75 -3.76
CA GLN A 134 -6.71 -5.21 -5.11
C GLN A 134 -5.37 -4.65 -5.61
N ILE A 135 -4.58 -4.00 -4.74
CA ILE A 135 -3.21 -3.59 -5.06
C ILE A 135 -2.38 -4.81 -5.42
N GLN A 136 -2.48 -5.91 -4.66
CA GLN A 136 -1.77 -7.14 -4.95
C GLN A 136 -2.13 -7.73 -6.32
N GLU A 137 -3.41 -7.68 -6.70
CA GLU A 137 -3.87 -8.12 -8.01
C GLU A 137 -3.25 -7.25 -9.12
N GLN A 138 -3.21 -5.93 -8.95
CA GLN A 138 -2.59 -5.02 -9.92
C GLN A 138 -1.06 -5.15 -9.99
N ILE A 139 -0.38 -5.47 -8.89
CA ILE A 139 1.05 -5.81 -8.89
C ILE A 139 1.30 -7.04 -9.77
N ASN A 140 0.42 -8.04 -9.72
CA ASN A 140 0.55 -9.21 -10.58
C ASN A 140 0.36 -8.85 -12.06
N VAL A 141 -0.61 -7.95 -12.37
CA VAL A 141 -0.78 -7.41 -13.72
C VAL A 141 0.49 -6.67 -14.17
N TRP A 142 1.03 -5.78 -13.33
CA TRP A 142 2.28 -5.07 -13.63
C TRP A 142 3.44 -6.03 -13.93
N ASN A 143 3.67 -7.01 -13.06
CA ASN A 143 4.75 -7.98 -13.22
C ASN A 143 4.58 -8.86 -14.47
N ASN A 144 3.34 -9.13 -14.90
CA ASN A 144 3.06 -10.05 -16.00
C ASN A 144 2.83 -9.36 -17.36
N GLU A 145 2.45 -8.09 -17.37
CA GLU A 145 2.03 -7.38 -18.58
C GLU A 145 2.83 -6.09 -18.83
N VAL A 146 3.48 -5.54 -17.81
CA VAL A 146 4.35 -4.36 -17.96
C VAL A 146 5.81 -4.80 -17.99
N ALA A 147 6.23 -5.63 -17.04
CA ALA A 147 7.61 -6.13 -16.97
C ALA A 147 7.95 -7.18 -18.06
N SER A 148 6.95 -7.73 -18.76
CA SER A 148 7.15 -8.72 -19.84
C SER A 148 7.05 -8.14 -21.25
N VAL A 149 6.64 -6.86 -21.40
CA VAL A 149 6.41 -6.22 -22.71
C VAL A 149 7.62 -5.37 -23.15
N GLU A 150 8.67 -5.30 -22.33
CA GLU A 150 9.98 -4.75 -22.72
C GLU A 150 10.82 -5.74 -23.57
N ASP A 151 10.18 -6.54 -24.44
CA ASP A 151 10.80 -7.49 -25.40
C ASP A 151 10.77 -6.95 -26.84
#